data_AF-G5S2D8-F1
#
_entry.id   AF-G5S2D8-F1
#
_cell.length_a   1.000
_cell.length_b   1.000
_cell.length_c   1.000
_cell.angle_alpha   90.00
_cell.angle_beta   90.00
_cell.angle_gamma   90.00
#
_symmetry.space_group_name_H-M   'P 1'
#
loop_
_entity.id
_entity.type
_entity.pdbx_description
1 polymer ?
#
loop_
_entity_poly.entity_id
_entity_poly.type
_entity_poly.pdbx_seq_one_letter_code
_entity_poly.pdbx_strand_id
1 'polypeptide(L)'
;LAREALFWHIQQELTKNNAKDIGLGFDCRVLFLRAQCAINIESPNDKLNTNLSLVANELAKVRDKGLSEEEFTALVAQKNLELQKLFATYARTDTDILTGQRMRSLQNQVVDIAPEQYQKLRQNFLNSLTVDMLNQNLRQQLSQEMALILLQPQGEPEFNMKALKATWDEIMVPTTAAAVEADETHPEVTETPAAQ
;
A
#
# COMPACT_ATOMS: atom_id res chain seq x y z
N LEU A 1 6.35 2.82 1.26
CA LEU A 1 6.76 2.76 -0.15
C LEU A 1 6.00 1.69 -0.90
N ALA A 2 6.01 0.41 -0.46
CA ALA A 2 5.25 -0.67 -1.12
C ALA A 2 3.80 -0.30 -1.48
N ARG A 3 3.02 0.19 -0.51
CA ARG A 3 1.63 0.62 -0.76
C ARG A 3 1.47 1.71 -1.83
N GLU A 4 2.40 2.65 -1.87
CA GLU A 4 2.40 3.72 -2.86
C GLU A 4 2.86 3.21 -4.23
N ALA A 5 3.84 2.30 -4.26
CA ALA A 5 4.27 1.60 -5.46
C ALA A 5 3.12 0.80 -6.08
N LEU A 6 2.34 0.12 -5.23
CA LEU A 6 1.14 -0.62 -5.63
C LEU A 6 0.11 0.30 -6.29
N PHE A 7 -0.24 1.41 -5.63
CA PHE A 7 -1.20 2.37 -6.19
C PHE A 7 -0.70 2.98 -7.50
N TRP A 8 0.57 3.36 -7.55
CA TRP A 8 1.20 3.92 -8.75
C TRP A 8 1.16 2.93 -9.93
N HIS A 9 1.45 1.65 -9.70
CA HIS A 9 1.35 0.60 -10.71
C HIS A 9 -0.09 0.47 -11.25
N ILE A 10 -1.08 0.35 -10.36
CA ILE A 10 -2.49 0.21 -10.79
C ILE A 10 -2.93 1.44 -11.59
N GLN A 11 -2.56 2.64 -11.14
CA GLN A 11 -2.90 3.88 -11.84
C GLN A 11 -2.29 3.92 -13.24
N GLN A 12 -1.04 3.46 -13.41
CA GLN A 12 -0.42 3.35 -14.73
C GLN A 12 -1.11 2.34 -15.62
N GLU A 13 -1.41 1.14 -15.13
CA GLU A 13 -2.05 0.09 -15.93
C GLU A 13 -3.47 0.49 -16.35
N LEU A 14 -4.24 1.13 -15.47
CA LEU A 14 -5.53 1.72 -15.82
C LEU A 14 -5.42 2.77 -16.92
N THR A 15 -4.41 3.64 -16.83
CA THR A 15 -4.17 4.70 -17.83
C THR A 15 -3.75 4.10 -19.17
N LYS A 16 -2.81 3.15 -19.18
CA LYS A 16 -2.34 2.46 -20.40
C LYS A 16 -3.48 1.72 -21.11
N ASN A 17 -4.38 1.10 -20.35
CA ASN A 17 -5.51 0.35 -20.89
C ASN A 17 -6.73 1.22 -21.23
N ASN A 18 -6.64 2.55 -21.09
CA ASN A 18 -7.74 3.49 -21.33
C ASN A 18 -9.01 3.10 -20.58
N ALA A 19 -8.89 2.66 -19.33
CA ALA A 19 -10.04 2.28 -18.51
C ALA A 19 -10.97 3.49 -18.33
N LYS A 20 -12.22 3.35 -18.77
CA LYS A 20 -13.24 4.39 -18.67
C LYS A 20 -14.16 4.12 -17.49
N ASP A 21 -14.73 5.19 -16.95
CA ASP A 21 -15.73 5.13 -15.87
C ASP A 21 -15.21 4.42 -14.61
N ILE A 22 -13.93 4.63 -14.30
CA ILE A 22 -13.30 4.18 -13.05
C ILE A 22 -12.48 5.34 -12.46
N GLY A 23 -12.85 5.76 -11.25
CA GLY A 23 -12.03 6.64 -10.41
C GLY A 23 -11.25 5.79 -9.41
N LEU A 24 -9.95 6.09 -9.25
CA LEU A 24 -9.10 5.38 -8.29
C LEU A 24 -8.54 6.36 -7.27
N GLY A 25 -8.79 6.07 -5.99
CA GLY A 25 -8.21 6.78 -4.86
C GLY A 25 -7.38 5.85 -3.99
N PHE A 26 -6.41 6.41 -3.28
CA PHE A 26 -5.65 5.68 -2.28
C PHE A 26 -5.41 6.56 -1.06
N ASP A 27 -5.80 6.06 0.11
CA ASP A 27 -5.57 6.75 1.36
C ASP A 27 -5.04 5.79 2.42
N CYS A 28 -4.08 6.27 3.20
CA CYS A 28 -3.62 5.63 4.42
C CYS A 28 -3.78 6.61 5.57
N ARG A 29 -4.39 6.16 6.66
CA ARG A 29 -4.58 6.93 7.88
C ARG A 29 -4.20 6.09 9.09
N VAL A 30 -3.64 6.74 10.09
CA VAL A 30 -3.50 6.18 11.43
C VAL A 30 -4.52 6.90 12.29
N LEU A 31 -5.46 6.17 12.85
CA LEU A 31 -6.50 6.68 13.76
C LEU A 31 -6.69 5.68 14.89
N PHE A 32 -6.75 6.17 16.12
CA PHE A 32 -6.96 5.33 17.31
C PHE A 32 -5.98 4.15 17.40
N LEU A 33 -4.69 4.42 17.13
CA LEU A 33 -3.60 3.42 17.11
C LEU A 33 -3.78 2.30 16.06
N ARG A 34 -4.69 2.46 15.09
CA ARG A 34 -4.87 1.53 13.97
C ARG A 34 -4.44 2.19 12.67
N ALA A 35 -3.59 1.49 11.92
CA ALA A 35 -3.26 1.87 10.55
C ALA A 35 -4.30 1.24 9.60
N GLN A 36 -4.99 2.08 8.85
CA GLN A 36 -5.90 1.66 7.79
C GLN A 36 -5.42 2.26 6.48
N CYS A 37 -5.34 1.42 5.45
CA CYS A 37 -5.15 1.86 4.09
C CYS A 37 -6.27 1.31 3.23
N ALA A 38 -6.79 2.12 2.31
CA ALA A 38 -7.86 1.75 1.41
C ALA A 38 -7.49 2.14 -0.02
N ILE A 39 -7.81 1.24 -0.95
CA ILE A 39 -7.90 1.57 -2.38
C ILE A 39 -9.39 1.80 -2.63
N ASN A 40 -9.74 3.03 -3.01
CA ASN A 40 -11.10 3.43 -3.30
C ASN A 40 -11.34 3.28 -4.80
N ILE A 41 -12.37 2.53 -5.18
CA ILE A 41 -12.78 2.33 -6.56
C ILE A 41 -14.13 3.01 -6.74
N GLU A 42 -14.13 4.13 -7.46
CA GLU A 42 -15.35 4.84 -7.86
C GLU A 42 -15.80 4.29 -9.21
N SER A 43 -17.01 3.72 -9.25
CA SER A 43 -17.54 3.07 -10.44
C SER A 43 -19.05 3.26 -10.51
N PRO A 44 -19.63 3.43 -11.72
CA PRO A 44 -21.05 3.21 -11.93
C PRO A 44 -21.48 1.80 -11.50
N ASN A 45 -22.72 1.67 -11.04
CA ASN A 45 -23.28 0.42 -10.50
C ASN A 45 -23.26 -0.74 -11.53
N ASP A 46 -23.58 -0.45 -12.80
CA ASP A 46 -23.59 -1.42 -13.90
C ASP A 46 -22.19 -1.95 -14.26
N LYS A 47 -21.13 -1.21 -13.90
CA LYS A 47 -19.72 -1.57 -14.19
C LYS A 47 -18.94 -2.01 -12.96
N LEU A 48 -19.56 -2.01 -11.78
CA LEU A 48 -18.88 -2.24 -10.51
C LEU A 48 -18.09 -3.55 -10.49
N ASN A 49 -18.71 -4.66 -10.90
CA ASN A 49 -18.06 -5.97 -10.90
C ASN A 49 -16.89 -6.03 -11.89
N THR A 50 -17.07 -5.46 -13.09
CA THR A 50 -16.02 -5.38 -14.11
C THR A 50 -14.82 -4.56 -13.63
N ASN A 51 -15.07 -3.39 -13.05
CA ASN A 51 -14.03 -2.49 -12.55
C ASN A 51 -13.31 -3.07 -11.33
N LEU A 52 -14.03 -3.70 -10.40
CA LEU A 52 -13.41 -4.44 -9.30
C LEU A 52 -12.53 -5.57 -9.82
N SER A 53 -13.02 -6.34 -10.80
CA SER A 53 -12.27 -7.46 -11.38
C SER A 53 -10.98 -6.98 -12.01
N LEU A 54 -11.01 -5.85 -12.72
CA LEU A 54 -9.81 -5.25 -13.31
C LEU A 54 -8.78 -4.91 -12.22
N VAL A 55 -9.18 -4.17 -11.19
CA VAL A 55 -8.26 -3.80 -10.10
C VAL A 55 -7.75 -5.05 -9.37
N ALA A 56 -8.62 -6.02 -9.07
CA ALA A 56 -8.24 -7.28 -8.43
C ALA A 56 -7.21 -8.07 -9.26
N ASN A 57 -7.34 -8.09 -10.59
CA ASN A 57 -6.38 -8.75 -11.47
C ASN A 57 -5.00 -8.08 -11.43
N GLU A 58 -4.94 -6.74 -11.41
CA GLU A 58 -3.66 -6.04 -11.27
C GLU A 58 -3.03 -6.28 -9.88
N LEU A 59 -3.84 -6.29 -8.82
CA LEU A 59 -3.37 -6.65 -7.47
C LEU A 59 -2.81 -8.09 -7.43
N ALA A 60 -3.50 -9.04 -8.06
CA ALA A 60 -3.03 -10.42 -8.13
C ALA A 60 -1.71 -10.54 -8.92
N LYS A 61 -1.56 -9.82 -10.03
CA LYS A 61 -0.30 -9.78 -10.79
C LYS A 61 0.86 -9.25 -9.94
N VAL A 62 0.65 -8.15 -9.21
CA VAL A 62 1.69 -7.58 -8.33
C VAL A 62 2.01 -8.52 -7.17
N ARG A 63 1.01 -9.21 -6.62
CA ARG A 63 1.23 -10.22 -5.57
C ARG A 63 2.11 -11.36 -6.05
N ASP A 64 1.85 -11.86 -7.25
CA ASP A 64 2.48 -13.08 -7.77
C ASP A 64 3.84 -12.81 -8.43
N LYS A 65 4.00 -11.68 -9.12
CA LYS A 65 5.20 -11.35 -9.89
C LYS A 65 6.00 -10.18 -9.32
N GLY A 66 5.40 -9.35 -8.46
CA GLY A 66 5.98 -8.09 -8.04
C GLY A 66 6.03 -7.05 -9.17
N LEU A 67 6.75 -5.95 -8.90
CA LEU A 67 7.08 -4.94 -9.88
C LEU A 67 8.31 -5.35 -10.69
N SER A 68 8.38 -4.87 -11.93
CA SER A 68 9.57 -4.99 -12.78
C SER A 68 10.72 -4.11 -12.28
N GLU A 69 11.95 -4.41 -12.72
CA GLU A 69 13.12 -3.57 -12.43
C GLU A 69 12.98 -2.14 -12.99
N GLU A 70 12.34 -2.00 -14.15
CA GLU A 70 12.11 -0.70 -14.79
C GLU A 70 11.15 0.16 -13.95
N GLU A 71 10.01 -0.42 -13.55
CA GLU A 71 9.04 0.25 -12.67
C GLU A 71 9.66 0.61 -11.32
N PHE A 72 10.44 -0.29 -10.73
CA PHE A 72 11.17 -0.04 -9.50
C PHE A 72 12.13 1.14 -9.64
N THR A 73 12.94 1.15 -10.71
CA THR A 73 13.93 2.20 -10.97
C THR A 73 13.25 3.55 -11.18
N ALA A 74 12.16 3.59 -11.95
CA ALA A 74 11.37 4.80 -12.17
C ALA A 74 10.75 5.32 -10.86
N LEU A 75 10.20 4.44 -10.02
CA LEU A 75 9.66 4.80 -8.70
C LEU A 75 10.75 5.38 -7.79
N VAL A 76 11.91 4.73 -7.70
CA VAL A 76 13.03 5.21 -6.88
C VAL A 76 13.55 6.55 -7.38
N ALA A 77 13.64 6.75 -8.70
CA ALA A 77 14.03 8.03 -9.29
C ALA A 77 13.03 9.14 -8.93
N GLN A 78 11.72 8.87 -9.01
CA GLN A 78 10.69 9.81 -8.59
C GLN A 78 10.82 10.17 -7.10
N LYS A 79 11.05 9.17 -6.23
CA LYS A 79 11.21 9.41 -4.79
C LYS A 79 12.49 10.16 -4.43
N ASN A 80 13.57 9.97 -5.18
CA ASN A 80 14.76 10.80 -5.05
C ASN A 80 14.49 12.25 -5.46
N LEU A 81 13.76 12.48 -6.55
CA LEU A 81 13.38 13.83 -6.98
C LEU A 81 12.49 14.54 -5.95
N GLU A 82 11.53 13.84 -5.36
CA GLU A 82 10.70 14.36 -4.26
C GLU A 82 11.55 14.71 -3.04
N LEU A 83 12.50 13.84 -2.67
CA LEU A 83 13.40 14.08 -1.54
C LEU A 83 14.31 15.28 -1.74
N GLN A 84 14.81 15.51 -2.96
CA GLN A 84 15.61 16.69 -3.31
C GLN A 84 14.81 17.99 -3.13
N LYS A 85 13.49 17.93 -3.33
CA LYS A 85 12.58 19.07 -3.17
C LYS A 85 12.11 19.28 -1.73
N LEU A 86 12.52 18.44 -0.77
CA LEU A 86 12.04 18.47 0.62
C LEU A 86 12.03 19.89 1.23
N PHE A 87 13.16 20.60 1.21
CA PHE A 87 13.26 21.93 1.80
C PHE A 87 12.50 23.00 1.01
N ALA A 88 12.44 22.86 -0.31
CA ALA A 88 11.67 23.77 -1.16
C ALA A 88 10.16 23.62 -0.92
N THR A 89 9.69 22.40 -0.65
CA THR A 89 8.32 22.09 -0.24
C THR A 89 8.06 22.63 1.16
N TYR A 90 8.95 22.34 2.12
CA TYR A 90 8.81 22.80 3.50
C TYR A 90 8.71 24.33 3.59
N ALA A 91 9.58 25.06 2.88
CA ALA A 91 9.56 26.53 2.86
C ALA A 91 8.30 27.14 2.23
N ARG A 92 7.53 26.37 1.46
CA ARG A 92 6.27 26.78 0.82
C ARG A 92 5.04 26.17 1.47
N THR A 93 5.21 25.42 2.56
CA THR A 93 4.10 24.78 3.25
C THR A 93 3.48 25.76 4.23
N ASP A 94 2.16 25.97 4.09
CA ASP A 94 1.43 26.88 4.97
C ASP A 94 1.45 26.41 6.43
N THR A 95 1.36 27.38 7.34
CA THR A 95 1.47 27.15 8.78
C THR A 95 0.37 26.26 9.34
N ASP A 96 -0.82 26.28 8.75
CA ASP A 96 -1.95 25.41 9.12
C ASP A 96 -1.67 23.95 8.74
N ILE A 97 -1.04 23.69 7.59
CA ILE A 97 -0.60 22.36 7.17
C ILE A 97 0.47 21.85 8.12
N LEU A 98 1.48 22.66 8.45
CA LEU A 98 2.54 22.29 9.41
C LEU A 98 1.97 21.99 10.80
N THR A 99 1.05 22.84 11.27
CA THR A 99 0.35 22.64 12.54
C THR A 99 -0.47 21.34 12.52
N GLY A 100 -1.19 21.08 11.42
CA GLY A 100 -1.96 19.84 11.24
C GLY A 100 -1.07 18.60 11.21
N GLN A 101 0.09 18.65 10.56
CA GLN A 101 1.09 17.58 10.57
C GLN A 101 1.59 17.31 12.01
N ARG A 102 1.92 18.36 12.74
CA ARG A 102 2.36 18.26 14.14
C ARG A 102 1.29 17.65 15.04
N MET A 103 0.03 18.09 14.90
CA MET A 103 -1.08 17.54 15.67
C MET A 103 -1.30 16.06 15.36
N ARG A 104 -1.23 15.64 14.09
CA ARG A 104 -1.34 14.22 13.71
C ARG A 104 -0.19 13.39 14.28
N SER A 105 1.03 13.93 14.29
CA SER A 105 2.19 13.28 14.92
C SER A 105 1.94 13.01 16.40
N LEU A 106 1.51 14.03 17.15
CA LEU A 106 1.26 13.92 18.60
C LEU A 106 0.08 12.98 18.91
N GLN A 107 -1.02 13.09 18.17
CA GLN A 107 -2.23 12.31 18.42
C GLN A 107 -2.07 10.83 18.09
N ASN A 108 -1.34 10.52 17.01
CA ASN A 108 -1.21 9.14 16.51
C ASN A 108 0.16 8.52 16.82
N GLN A 109 1.00 9.19 17.61
CA GLN A 109 2.36 8.77 17.93
C GLN A 109 3.20 8.48 16.67
N VAL A 110 2.94 9.21 15.60
CA VAL A 110 3.76 9.15 14.38
C VAL A 110 4.96 10.05 14.61
N VAL A 111 6.16 9.47 14.57
CA VAL A 111 7.41 10.17 14.86
C VAL A 111 7.61 11.37 13.92
N ASP A 112 7.88 12.54 14.51
CA ASP A 112 8.21 13.79 13.82
C ASP A 112 9.69 14.11 14.08
N ILE A 113 10.50 14.08 13.02
CA ILE A 113 11.95 14.25 13.06
C ILE A 113 12.37 15.48 12.24
N ALA A 114 13.51 16.06 12.59
CA ALA A 114 14.06 17.21 11.89
C ALA A 114 14.23 16.91 10.37
N PRO A 115 13.91 17.87 9.47
CA PRO A 115 13.98 17.67 8.03
C PRO A 115 15.36 17.19 7.53
N GLU A 116 16.45 17.66 8.12
CA GLU A 116 17.82 17.24 7.80
C GLU A 116 18.07 15.77 8.14
N GLN A 117 17.59 15.34 9.30
CA GLN A 117 17.67 13.94 9.74
C GLN A 117 16.81 13.05 8.85
N TYR A 118 15.58 13.49 8.54
CA TYR A 118 14.70 12.79 7.60
C TYR A 118 15.37 12.63 6.23
N GLN A 119 15.97 13.70 5.69
CA GLN A 119 16.64 13.67 4.39
C GLN A 119 17.72 12.58 4.36
N LYS A 120 18.60 12.55 5.37
CA LYS A 120 19.68 11.57 5.45
C LYS A 120 19.16 10.14 5.56
N LEU A 121 18.22 9.89 6.47
CA LEU A 121 17.63 8.56 6.68
C LEU A 121 16.88 8.08 5.44
N ARG A 122 16.11 8.96 4.80
CA ARG A 122 15.33 8.64 3.62
C ARG A 122 16.24 8.37 2.41
N GLN A 123 17.31 9.14 2.24
CA GLN A 123 18.29 8.89 1.18
C GLN A 123 18.96 7.53 1.37
N ASN A 124 19.40 7.22 2.59
CA ASN A 124 19.99 5.91 2.90
C ASN A 124 19.01 4.77 2.62
N PHE A 125 17.75 4.92 3.05
CA PHE A 125 16.69 3.94 2.76
C PHE A 125 16.51 3.72 1.25
N LEU A 126 16.42 4.80 0.46
CA LEU A 126 16.24 4.69 -1.00
C LEU A 126 17.46 4.04 -1.67
N ASN A 127 18.67 4.32 -1.19
CA ASN A 127 19.91 3.73 -1.73
C ASN A 127 20.06 2.25 -1.39
N SER A 128 19.55 1.81 -0.24
CA SER A 128 19.63 0.40 0.20
C SER A 128 18.49 -0.47 -0.30
N LEU A 129 17.43 0.13 -0.83
CA LEU A 129 16.25 -0.61 -1.25
C LEU A 129 16.54 -1.37 -2.55
N THR A 130 16.16 -2.64 -2.59
CA THR A 130 16.18 -3.45 -3.81
C THR A 130 14.77 -3.79 -4.28
N VAL A 131 14.65 -4.18 -5.55
CA VAL A 131 13.37 -4.65 -6.13
C VAL A 131 12.83 -5.86 -5.37
N ASP A 132 13.70 -6.80 -4.98
CA ASP A 132 13.31 -8.00 -4.22
C ASP A 132 12.72 -7.66 -2.85
N MET A 133 13.35 -6.74 -2.11
CA MET A 133 12.83 -6.27 -0.82
C MET A 133 11.44 -5.62 -0.98
N LEU A 134 11.26 -4.82 -2.02
CA LEU A 134 9.98 -4.18 -2.30
C LEU A 134 8.90 -5.21 -2.68
N ASN A 135 9.24 -6.15 -3.56
CA ASN A 135 8.33 -7.19 -4.04
C ASN A 135 7.94 -8.16 -2.93
N GLN A 136 8.87 -8.50 -2.02
CA GLN A 136 8.55 -9.27 -0.82
C GLN A 136 7.54 -8.54 0.07
N ASN A 137 7.72 -7.23 0.30
CA ASN A 137 6.79 -6.44 1.10
C ASN A 137 5.41 -6.31 0.45
N LEU A 138 5.37 -6.12 -0.87
CA LEU A 138 4.13 -6.10 -1.66
C LEU A 138 3.38 -7.42 -1.56
N ARG A 139 4.07 -8.54 -1.77
CA ARG A 139 3.49 -9.88 -1.65
C ARG A 139 2.94 -10.12 -0.25
N GLN A 140 3.69 -9.77 0.80
CA GLN A 140 3.21 -9.87 2.18
C GLN A 140 1.94 -9.05 2.42
N GLN A 141 1.88 -7.81 1.92
CA GLN A 141 0.70 -6.95 2.06
C GLN A 141 -0.52 -7.50 1.32
N LEU A 142 -0.33 -7.98 0.08
CA LEU A 142 -1.39 -8.49 -0.77
C LEU A 142 -1.84 -9.91 -0.42
N SER A 143 -1.08 -10.61 0.43
CA SER A 143 -1.47 -11.91 0.97
C SER A 143 -2.34 -11.80 2.23
N GLN A 144 -2.52 -10.59 2.77
CA GLN A 144 -3.45 -10.36 3.88
C GLN A 144 -4.88 -10.31 3.35
N GLU A 145 -5.82 -10.82 4.15
CA GLU A 145 -7.24 -10.71 3.83
C GLU A 145 -7.66 -9.23 3.79
N MET A 146 -8.24 -8.82 2.67
CA MET A 146 -8.74 -7.46 2.47
C MET A 146 -10.25 -7.41 2.74
N ALA A 147 -10.70 -6.36 3.41
CA ALA A 147 -12.11 -6.08 3.61
C ALA A 147 -12.67 -5.30 2.41
N LEU A 148 -13.74 -5.82 1.80
CA LEU A 148 -14.50 -5.09 0.78
C LEU A 148 -15.61 -4.29 1.44
N ILE A 149 -15.62 -2.97 1.21
CA ILE A 149 -16.62 -2.05 1.71
C ILE A 149 -17.24 -1.36 0.49
N LEU A 150 -18.56 -1.49 0.33
CA LEU A 150 -19.30 -0.83 -0.74
C LEU A 150 -20.15 0.31 -0.17
N LEU A 151 -19.98 1.50 -0.73
CA LEU A 151 -20.82 2.65 -0.47
C LEU A 151 -21.69 2.89 -1.71
N GLN A 152 -23.01 2.84 -1.55
CA GLN A 152 -23.97 3.09 -2.64
C GLN A 152 -24.78 4.37 -2.38
N PRO A 153 -25.04 5.20 -3.40
CA PRO A 153 -25.97 6.32 -3.30
C PRO A 153 -27.38 5.87 -2.90
N GLN A 154 -28.09 6.73 -2.18
CA GLN A 154 -29.49 6.47 -1.83
C GLN A 154 -30.36 6.43 -3.09
N GLY A 155 -31.19 5.37 -3.20
CA GLY A 155 -32.14 5.21 -4.31
C GLY A 155 -31.68 4.26 -5.41
N GLU A 156 -30.42 3.82 -5.40
CA GLU A 156 -29.96 2.74 -6.29
C GLU A 156 -30.40 1.36 -5.77
N PRO A 157 -30.60 0.38 -6.67
CA PRO A 157 -30.77 -1.01 -6.27
C PRO A 157 -29.58 -1.51 -5.45
N GLU A 158 -29.87 -2.21 -4.36
CA GLU A 158 -28.84 -2.83 -3.52
C GLU A 158 -28.01 -3.83 -4.33
N PHE A 159 -26.69 -3.66 -4.30
CA PHE A 159 -25.78 -4.57 -4.99
C PHE A 159 -25.53 -5.82 -4.15
N ASN A 160 -25.45 -6.98 -4.78
CA ASN A 160 -25.15 -8.22 -4.06
C ASN A 160 -23.67 -8.29 -3.67
N MET A 161 -23.36 -7.91 -2.44
CA MET A 161 -22.00 -7.96 -1.88
C MET A 161 -21.40 -9.37 -1.83
N LYS A 162 -22.23 -10.42 -1.73
CA LYS A 162 -21.72 -11.80 -1.75
C LYS A 162 -21.20 -12.17 -3.13
N ALA A 163 -21.87 -11.72 -4.19
CA ALA A 163 -21.41 -11.93 -5.55
C ALA A 163 -20.11 -11.16 -5.80
N LEU A 164 -20.04 -9.91 -5.34
CA LEU A 164 -18.83 -9.09 -5.47
C LEU A 164 -17.63 -9.69 -4.73
N LYS A 165 -17.87 -10.19 -3.50
CA LYS A 165 -16.86 -10.92 -2.74
C LYS A 165 -16.44 -12.23 -3.44
N ALA A 166 -17.37 -12.97 -4.03
CA ALA A 166 -17.02 -14.19 -4.76
C ALA A 166 -16.10 -13.90 -5.96
N THR A 167 -16.39 -12.86 -6.75
CA THR A 167 -15.50 -12.41 -7.83
C THR A 167 -14.11 -12.06 -7.32
N TRP A 168 -14.03 -11.34 -6.20
CA TRP A 168 -12.76 -10.98 -5.58
C TRP A 168 -11.99 -12.21 -5.10
N ASP A 169 -12.65 -13.10 -4.37
CA ASP A 169 -12.05 -14.30 -3.79
C ASP A 169 -11.55 -15.25 -4.90
N GLU A 170 -12.23 -15.32 -6.05
CA GLU A 170 -11.80 -16.09 -7.23
C GLU A 170 -10.50 -15.57 -7.84
N ILE A 171 -10.31 -14.25 -7.88
CA ILE A 171 -9.11 -13.61 -8.46
C ILE A 171 -7.95 -13.60 -7.45
N MET A 172 -8.25 -13.27 -6.20
CA MET A 172 -7.27 -13.07 -5.13
C MET A 172 -6.94 -14.36 -4.36
N VAL A 173 -7.25 -15.54 -4.91
CA VAL A 173 -6.83 -16.83 -4.33
C VAL A 173 -5.31 -16.82 -4.12
N PRO A 174 -4.80 -17.09 -2.91
CA PRO A 174 -3.37 -17.18 -2.68
C PRO A 174 -2.77 -18.25 -3.58
N THR A 175 -1.92 -17.86 -4.52
CA THR A 175 -1.12 -18.83 -5.26
C THR A 175 -0.22 -19.52 -4.23
N THR A 176 -0.36 -20.84 -4.06
CA THR A 176 0.63 -21.69 -3.39
C THR A 176 1.91 -21.68 -4.22
N ALA A 177 2.63 -20.56 -4.19
CA ALA A 177 3.96 -20.45 -4.74
C ALA A 177 4.90 -21.07 -3.71
N ALA A 178 5.23 -22.33 -3.99
CA ALA A 178 6.33 -23.17 -3.50
C ALA A 178 6.85 -22.84 -2.10
N ALA A 179 6.71 -23.81 -1.20
CA ALA A 179 7.45 -23.88 0.05
C ALA A 179 8.94 -23.58 -0.21
N VAL A 180 9.35 -22.36 0.08
CA VAL A 180 10.72 -22.10 0.51
C VAL A 180 10.75 -22.71 1.89
N GLU A 181 11.48 -23.82 2.03
CA GLU A 181 11.77 -24.47 3.29
C GLU A 181 12.09 -23.40 4.34
N ALA A 182 11.17 -23.23 5.27
CA ALA A 182 11.47 -22.56 6.52
C ALA A 182 12.40 -23.53 7.26
N ASP A 183 13.69 -23.24 7.22
CA ASP A 183 14.68 -23.80 8.13
C ASP A 183 14.18 -23.54 9.56
N GLU A 184 13.60 -24.57 10.16
CA GLU A 184 13.21 -24.60 11.55
C GLU A 184 14.48 -24.59 12.41
N THR A 185 14.98 -23.39 12.71
CA THR A 185 15.81 -23.20 13.90
C THR A 185 15.26 -22.02 14.70
N HIS A 186 14.19 -22.28 15.44
CA HIS A 186 13.86 -21.51 16.63
C HIS A 186 14.82 -21.95 17.74
N PRO A 187 15.71 -21.10 18.26
CA PRO A 187 16.34 -21.38 19.54
C PRO A 187 15.30 -21.08 20.63
N GLU A 188 14.78 -22.14 21.23
CA GLU A 188 13.93 -22.08 22.41
C GLU A 188 14.78 -21.52 23.58
N VAL A 189 14.51 -20.29 23.99
CA VAL A 189 15.12 -19.69 25.18
C VAL A 189 14.31 -20.14 26.40
N THR A 190 14.73 -21.23 27.02
CA THR A 190 14.26 -21.65 28.34
C THR A 190 15.27 -21.19 29.39
N GLU A 191 15.08 -20.01 29.98
CA GLU A 191 15.76 -19.62 31.22
C GLU A 191 14.78 -19.68 32.39
N THR A 192 14.80 -20.79 33.11
CA THR A 192 14.27 -20.88 34.49
C THR A 192 15.46 -20.69 35.43
N PRO A 193 15.42 -19.82 36.45
CA PRO A 193 16.55 -19.63 37.34
C PRO A 193 16.66 -20.80 38.32
N ALA A 194 17.83 -21.44 38.37
CA ALA A 194 18.15 -22.45 39.38
C ALA A 194 18.56 -21.76 40.69
N ALA A 195 17.89 -22.14 41.78
CA ALA A 195 18.26 -21.79 43.13
C ALA A 195 19.47 -22.62 43.59
N GLN A 196 20.50 -21.95 44.11
CA GLN A 196 21.40 -22.44 45.16
C GLN A 196 22.10 -21.29 45.85
#